data_AF-A0A6S7LP30-F1
#
_entry.id   AF-A0A6S7LP30-F1
#
_cell.length_a   1.000
_cell.length_b   1.000
_cell.length_c   1.000
_cell.angle_alpha   90.00
_cell.angle_beta   90.00
_cell.angle_gamma   90.00
#
_symmetry.space_group_name_H-M   'P 1'
#
loop_
_entity.id
_entity.type
_entity.pdbx_description
1 polymer ?
#
loop_
_entity_poly.entity_id
_entity_poly.type
_entity_poly.pdbx_seq_one_letter_code
_entity_poly.pdbx_strand_id
1 'polypeptide(L)'
;MVSYHVYVPLLLRLANDVEENPGPINIYDIVDHSFTVRADFNQGNISMFGINAGKQCVAMSIYAIVYNEIKFVNIWDTPLMNMLLVNANNLYSIISQHIQKDFLLLTDVPEILSINNDTFNLEYSDSFSGALWMEYNNEPYVTLEHAFHELFDA
;
A
#
# COMPACT_ATOMS: atom_id res chain seq x y z
N MET A 1 -9.56 20.49 -9.16
CA MET A 1 -9.51 19.03 -9.01
C MET A 1 -8.04 18.69 -8.84
N VAL A 2 -7.63 18.37 -7.62
CA VAL A 2 -6.21 18.12 -7.31
C VAL A 2 -5.99 16.62 -7.50
N SER A 3 -5.24 16.26 -8.54
CA SER A 3 -4.82 14.87 -8.79
C SER A 3 -3.56 14.61 -7.96
N TYR A 4 -3.61 13.62 -7.06
CA TYR A 4 -2.44 13.19 -6.32
C TYR A 4 -1.70 12.14 -7.14
N HIS A 5 -0.67 12.57 -7.88
CA HIS A 5 0.25 11.65 -8.54
C HIS A 5 1.17 11.04 -7.48
N VAL A 6 0.89 9.80 -7.08
CA VAL A 6 1.85 8.98 -6.32
C VAL A 6 3.02 8.70 -7.27
N TYR A 7 4.18 9.33 -7.01
CA TYR A 7 5.39 9.16 -7.82
C TYR A 7 5.99 7.76 -7.62
N VAL A 8 5.49 6.80 -8.38
CA VAL A 8 6.03 5.43 -8.53
C VAL A 8 7.52 5.37 -8.95
N PRO A 9 8.12 6.35 -9.67
CA PRO A 9 9.54 6.29 -10.05
C PRO A 9 10.53 6.18 -8.88
N LEU A 10 10.18 6.67 -7.69
CA LEU A 10 11.02 6.53 -6.49
C LEU A 10 11.04 5.10 -5.93
N LEU A 11 9.97 4.32 -6.13
CA LEU A 11 9.90 2.91 -5.73
C LEU A 11 10.72 2.02 -6.67
N LEU A 12 10.87 2.40 -7.94
CA LEU A 12 11.58 1.62 -8.97
C LEU A 12 13.08 1.83 -8.98
N ARG A 13 13.55 2.99 -8.50
CA ARG A 13 14.99 3.24 -8.36
C ARG A 13 15.68 2.30 -7.38
N LEU A 14 14.92 1.62 -6.52
CA LEU A 14 15.39 0.59 -5.59
C LEU A 14 15.48 -0.80 -6.26
N ALA A 15 14.98 -0.96 -7.48
CA ALA A 15 14.87 -2.26 -8.13
C ALA A 15 16.04 -2.61 -9.06
N ASN A 16 17.06 -1.75 -9.16
CA ASN A 16 18.36 -2.05 -9.79
C ASN A 16 19.53 -2.02 -8.78
N ASP A 17 19.23 -1.88 -7.49
CA ASP A 17 20.22 -2.01 -6.43
C ASP A 17 20.52 -3.51 -6.28
N VAL A 18 21.69 -3.95 -6.72
CA VAL A 18 22.28 -5.17 -6.16
C VAL A 18 22.64 -4.76 -4.74
N GLU A 19 21.92 -5.29 -3.76
CA GLU A 19 22.12 -4.97 -2.34
C GLU A 19 23.51 -5.44 -1.87
N GLU A 20 24.56 -4.70 -2.25
CA GLU A 20 25.91 -4.79 -1.69
C GLU A 20 26.05 -3.91 -0.44
N ASN A 21 25.12 -2.95 -0.29
CA ASN A 21 24.91 -2.22 0.94
C ASN A 21 24.24 -3.18 1.95
N PRO A 22 24.82 -3.49 3.11
CA PRO A 22 24.27 -4.44 4.09
C PRO A 22 22.96 -3.98 4.77
N GLY A 23 22.18 -3.14 4.08
CA GLY A 23 21.30 -2.17 4.69
C GLY A 23 22.08 -1.23 5.63
N PRO A 24 21.40 -0.25 6.23
CA PRO A 24 21.97 0.40 7.39
C PRO A 24 22.03 -0.59 8.53
N ILE A 25 23.12 -0.55 9.28
CA ILE A 25 23.31 -1.37 10.48
C ILE A 25 22.17 -1.11 11.49
N ASN A 26 21.51 0.05 11.40
CA ASN A 26 20.31 0.40 12.15
C ASN A 26 19.27 1.08 11.26
N ILE A 27 18.03 0.60 11.28
CA ILE A 27 16.87 1.23 10.59
C ILE A 27 16.71 2.72 10.97
N TYR A 28 17.17 3.10 12.17
CA TYR A 28 17.14 4.44 12.72
C TYR A 28 18.10 5.43 12.05
N ASP A 29 19.10 4.94 11.32
CA ASP A 29 20.10 5.79 10.64
C ASP A 29 19.70 6.14 9.19
N ILE A 30 18.71 5.44 8.60
CA ILE A 30 18.20 5.72 7.24
C ILE A 30 16.86 6.44 7.23
N VAL A 31 16.03 6.16 8.22
CA VAL A 31 14.68 6.71 8.25
C VAL A 31 14.69 7.99 9.06
N ASP A 32 14.67 9.13 8.38
CA ASP A 32 14.54 10.43 9.05
C ASP A 32 13.19 10.52 9.77
N HIS A 33 13.25 10.46 11.10
CA HIS A 33 12.08 10.51 11.97
C HIS A 33 11.35 11.87 11.93
N SER A 34 11.98 12.91 11.39
CA SER A 34 11.30 14.18 11.14
C SER A 34 10.40 14.16 9.89
N PHE A 35 10.61 13.19 8.99
CA PHE A 35 9.82 13.01 7.76
C PHE A 35 9.02 11.70 7.73
N THR A 36 9.04 10.92 8.81
CA THR A 36 8.33 9.64 8.86
C THR A 36 7.45 9.52 10.09
N VAL A 37 6.20 9.12 9.84
CA VAL A 37 5.22 8.81 10.88
C VAL A 37 5.06 7.30 10.91
N ARG A 38 5.10 6.73 12.11
CA ARG A 38 4.95 5.28 12.32
C ARG A 38 3.88 5.00 13.36
N ALA A 39 3.19 3.87 13.19
CA ALA A 39 2.40 3.25 14.25
C ALA A 39 3.32 2.63 15.31
N ASP A 40 2.77 2.33 16.48
CA ASP A 40 3.45 1.61 17.57
C ASP A 40 3.59 0.10 17.27
N PHE A 41 2.91 -0.38 16.23
CA PHE A 41 2.91 -1.77 15.80
C PHE A 41 2.79 -1.88 14.28
N ASN A 42 3.29 -2.98 13.74
CA ASN A 42 3.14 -3.31 12.32
C ASN A 42 2.02 -4.35 12.12
N GLN A 43 1.62 -4.56 10.86
CA GLN A 43 0.58 -5.52 10.47
C GLN A 43 0.83 -6.97 10.92
N GLY A 44 2.10 -7.34 11.16
CA GLY A 44 2.49 -8.66 11.67
C GLY A 44 2.38 -8.79 13.20
N ASN A 45 1.92 -7.76 13.91
CA ASN A 45 1.78 -7.81 15.36
C ASN A 45 0.63 -8.76 15.76
N ILE A 46 1.00 -9.97 16.19
CA ILE A 46 0.07 -11.01 16.64
C ILE A 46 -0.73 -10.57 17.87
N SER A 47 -0.13 -9.79 18.78
CA SER A 47 -0.84 -9.30 19.98
C SER A 47 -2.00 -8.36 19.62
N MET A 48 -1.87 -7.59 18.53
CA MET A 48 -2.91 -6.65 18.09
C MET A 48 -3.92 -7.29 17.15
N PHE A 49 -3.46 -8.19 16.27
CA PHE A 49 -4.28 -8.68 15.13
C PHE A 49 -4.59 -10.17 15.17
N GLY A 50 -4.01 -10.93 16.10
CA GLY A 50 -4.28 -12.36 16.25
C GLY A 50 -4.07 -13.15 14.96
N ILE A 51 -5.10 -13.92 14.56
CA ILE A 51 -5.08 -14.75 13.35
C ILE A 51 -5.02 -13.95 12.04
N ASN A 52 -5.33 -12.66 12.08
CA ASN A 52 -5.26 -11.78 10.92
C ASN A 52 -3.85 -11.23 10.68
N ALA A 53 -2.93 -11.36 11.64
CA ALA A 53 -1.61 -10.77 11.54
C ALA A 53 -0.87 -11.19 10.25
N GLY A 54 -0.46 -10.20 9.45
CA GLY A 54 0.22 -10.38 8.17
C GLY A 54 -0.68 -10.60 6.95
N LYS A 55 -2.00 -10.70 7.11
CA LYS A 55 -2.96 -11.00 6.03
C LYS A 55 -3.70 -9.76 5.49
N GLN A 56 -3.71 -8.70 6.29
CA GLN A 56 -4.61 -7.56 6.17
C GLN A 56 -4.02 -6.36 5.38
N CYS A 57 -2.89 -6.55 4.71
CA CYS A 57 -2.12 -5.49 4.05
C CYS A 57 -2.92 -4.70 3.00
N VAL A 58 -3.74 -5.38 2.20
CA VAL A 58 -4.56 -4.76 1.14
C VAL A 58 -5.62 -3.85 1.75
N ALA A 59 -6.34 -4.33 2.77
CA ALA A 59 -7.33 -3.52 3.48
C ALA A 59 -6.68 -2.32 4.19
N MET A 60 -5.51 -2.52 4.83
CA MET A 60 -4.74 -1.43 5.47
C MET A 60 -4.33 -0.36 4.46
N SER A 61 -3.83 -0.76 3.29
CA SER A 61 -3.39 0.16 2.26
C SER A 61 -4.56 0.98 1.70
N ILE A 62 -5.68 0.33 1.39
CA ILE A 62 -6.88 1.01 0.85
C ILE A 62 -7.48 1.93 1.90
N TYR A 63 -7.61 1.47 3.15
CA TYR A 63 -8.14 2.30 4.23
C TYR A 63 -7.29 3.57 4.41
N ALA A 64 -5.96 3.47 4.36
CA ALA A 64 -5.07 4.62 4.41
C ALA A 64 -5.25 5.58 3.21
N ILE A 65 -5.31 5.04 1.99
CA ILE A 65 -5.53 5.84 0.77
C ILE A 65 -6.84 6.63 0.87
N VAL A 66 -7.94 5.96 1.24
CA VAL A 66 -9.25 6.61 1.38
C VAL A 66 -9.24 7.61 2.53
N TYR A 67 -8.61 7.28 3.66
CA TYR A 67 -8.56 8.19 4.80
C TYR A 67 -7.78 9.47 4.52
N ASN A 68 -6.83 9.46 3.57
CA ASN A 68 -6.13 10.67 3.13
C ASN A 68 -7.09 11.73 2.56
N GLU A 69 -8.22 11.32 1.98
CA GLU A 69 -9.27 12.23 1.50
C GLU A 69 -10.05 12.89 2.65
N ILE A 70 -10.10 12.24 3.82
CA ILE A 70 -10.74 12.77 5.04
C ILE A 70 -9.77 13.68 5.79
N LYS A 71 -8.53 13.22 5.96
CA LYS A 71 -7.48 13.91 6.70
C LYS A 71 -6.17 13.72 5.97
N PHE A 72 -5.59 14.81 5.48
CA PHE A 72 -4.37 14.76 4.66
C PHE A 72 -3.18 14.16 5.43
N VAL A 73 -2.36 13.37 4.73
CA VAL A 73 -1.25 12.58 5.33
C VAL A 73 -0.22 13.42 6.08
N ASN A 74 -0.05 14.69 5.74
CA ASN A 74 0.95 15.58 6.37
C ASN A 74 0.67 15.88 7.85
N ILE A 75 -0.55 15.64 8.34
CA ILE A 75 -0.97 15.83 9.74
C ILE A 75 -1.28 14.51 10.42
N TRP A 76 -0.81 13.40 9.85
CA TRP A 76 -0.91 12.09 10.49
C TRP A 76 0.11 12.00 11.61
N ASP A 77 -0.30 11.38 12.71
CA ASP A 77 0.53 11.11 13.88
C ASP A 77 0.43 9.62 14.26
N THR A 78 1.26 9.19 15.20
CA THR A 78 1.27 7.79 15.67
C THR A 78 -0.10 7.31 16.17
N PRO A 79 -0.85 8.08 17.00
CA PRO A 79 -2.21 7.70 17.40
C PRO A 79 -3.16 7.48 16.23
N LEU A 80 -3.13 8.36 15.22
CA LEU A 80 -3.93 8.19 14.02
C LEU A 80 -3.52 6.94 13.26
N MET A 81 -2.22 6.72 13.04
CA MET A 81 -1.70 5.52 12.36
C MET A 81 -2.15 4.23 13.05
N ASN A 82 -2.08 4.19 14.39
CA ASN A 82 -2.59 3.05 15.17
C ASN A 82 -4.09 2.81 14.91
N MET A 83 -4.89 3.88 14.90
CA MET A 83 -6.32 3.82 14.61
C MET A 83 -6.60 3.30 13.19
N LEU A 84 -5.86 3.79 12.19
CA LEU A 84 -5.99 3.33 10.80
C LEU A 84 -5.73 1.82 10.69
N LEU A 85 -4.65 1.33 11.32
CA LEU A 85 -4.31 -0.09 11.29
C LEU A 85 -5.38 -0.96 11.94
N VAL A 86 -5.93 -0.53 13.08
CA VAL A 86 -7.00 -1.26 13.79
C VAL A 86 -8.29 -1.27 12.98
N ASN A 87 -8.73 -0.12 12.48
CA ASN A 87 -9.97 -0.03 11.70
C ASN A 87 -9.87 -0.77 10.38
N ALA A 88 -8.72 -0.72 9.72
CA ALA A 88 -8.49 -1.47 8.49
C ALA A 88 -8.44 -2.99 8.73
N ASN A 89 -7.96 -3.45 9.88
CA ASN A 89 -8.07 -4.86 10.26
C ASN A 89 -9.54 -5.29 10.44
N ASN A 90 -10.40 -4.41 10.95
CA ASN A 90 -11.84 -4.68 11.03
C ASN A 90 -12.45 -4.78 9.63
N LEU A 91 -12.09 -3.88 8.71
CA LEU A 91 -12.48 -3.95 7.31
C LEU A 91 -12.02 -5.27 6.66
N TYR A 92 -10.76 -5.64 6.84
CA TYR A 92 -10.22 -6.93 6.39
C TYR A 92 -11.06 -8.10 6.90
N SER A 93 -11.40 -8.10 8.19
CA SER A 93 -12.17 -9.19 8.80
C SER A 93 -13.55 -9.35 8.16
N ILE A 94 -14.23 -8.24 7.88
CA ILE A 94 -15.54 -8.24 7.19
C ILE A 94 -15.40 -8.83 5.77
N ILE A 95 -14.42 -8.35 5.00
CA ILE A 95 -14.20 -8.81 3.63
C ILE A 95 -13.79 -10.29 3.61
N SER A 96 -12.77 -10.66 4.40
CA SER A 96 -12.24 -12.02 4.49
C SER A 96 -13.33 -13.03 4.89
N GLN A 97 -14.19 -12.67 5.86
CA GLN A 97 -15.32 -13.50 6.25
C GLN A 97 -16.36 -13.62 5.12
N HIS A 98 -16.56 -12.58 4.31
CA HIS A 98 -17.50 -12.65 3.19
C HIS A 98 -16.99 -13.54 2.06
N ILE A 99 -15.72 -13.39 1.68
CA ILE A 99 -15.13 -14.09 0.53
C ILE A 99 -14.50 -15.45 0.88
N GLN A 100 -14.34 -15.74 2.18
CA GLN A 100 -13.71 -16.96 2.71
C GLN A 100 -12.27 -17.17 2.22
N LYS A 101 -11.45 -16.11 2.22
CA LYS A 101 -10.03 -16.15 1.86
C LYS A 101 -9.16 -15.45 2.91
N ASP A 102 -7.93 -15.94 3.05
CA ASP A 102 -6.91 -15.34 3.92
C ASP A 102 -6.23 -14.12 3.30
N PHE A 103 -6.07 -14.06 1.98
CA PHE A 103 -5.42 -12.93 1.32
C PHE A 103 -6.38 -12.29 0.34
N LEU A 104 -6.45 -10.96 0.37
CA LEU A 104 -7.32 -10.19 -0.50
C LEU A 104 -6.58 -9.84 -1.79
N LEU A 105 -7.26 -9.94 -2.92
CA LEU A 105 -6.92 -9.21 -4.13
C LEU A 105 -7.60 -7.85 -4.13
N LEU A 106 -7.16 -6.93 -4.98
CA LEU A 106 -7.84 -5.64 -5.15
C LEU A 106 -9.31 -5.83 -5.57
N THR A 107 -9.56 -6.84 -6.40
CA THR A 107 -10.90 -7.25 -6.86
C THR A 107 -11.78 -7.85 -5.77
N ASP A 108 -11.20 -8.24 -4.62
CA ASP A 108 -11.96 -8.75 -3.48
C ASP A 108 -12.46 -7.61 -2.57
N VAL A 109 -12.02 -6.37 -2.79
CA VAL A 109 -12.38 -5.20 -2.00
C VAL A 109 -13.66 -4.58 -2.59
N PRO A 110 -14.66 -4.21 -1.77
CA PRO A 110 -15.88 -3.60 -2.27
C PRO A 110 -15.61 -2.24 -2.91
N GLU A 111 -16.27 -1.99 -4.04
CA GLU A 111 -16.22 -0.70 -4.75
C GLU A 111 -16.73 0.46 -3.89
N ILE A 112 -17.63 0.19 -2.94
CA ILE A 112 -18.17 1.20 -2.04
C ILE A 112 -17.66 0.94 -0.62
N LEU A 113 -16.95 1.92 -0.06
CA LEU A 113 -16.47 1.90 1.32
C LEU A 113 -17.10 3.02 2.14
N SER A 114 -17.52 2.70 3.36
CA SER A 114 -17.97 3.71 4.33
C SER A 114 -16.95 3.87 5.45
N ILE A 115 -16.44 5.08 5.62
CA ILE A 115 -15.45 5.44 6.65
C ILE A 115 -15.94 6.74 7.32
N ASN A 116 -16.06 6.76 8.64
CA ASN A 116 -16.46 7.94 9.42
C ASN A 116 -17.76 8.64 8.94
N ASN A 117 -18.75 7.85 8.50
CA ASN A 117 -20.02 8.30 7.89
C ASN A 117 -19.91 8.90 6.48
N ASP A 118 -18.70 8.99 5.93
CA ASP A 118 -18.50 9.31 4.52
C ASP A 118 -18.49 8.03 3.70
N THR A 119 -19.07 8.10 2.50
CA THR A 119 -19.11 6.99 1.55
C THR A 119 -18.24 7.32 0.35
N PHE A 120 -17.33 6.40 0.03
CA PHE A 120 -16.36 6.53 -1.04
C PHE A 120 -16.66 5.50 -2.12
N ASN A 121 -16.60 5.92 -3.37
CA ASN A 121 -16.60 5.04 -4.52
C ASN A 121 -15.15 4.83 -4.97
N LEU A 122 -14.71 3.58 -5.00
CA LEU A 122 -13.39 3.18 -5.45
C LEU A 122 -13.46 2.88 -6.94
N GLU A 123 -12.75 3.67 -7.72
CA GLU A 123 -12.54 3.43 -9.15
C GLU A 123 -11.11 2.92 -9.35
N TYR A 124 -11.00 1.72 -9.90
CA TYR A 124 -9.71 1.08 -10.17
C TYR A 124 -9.35 1.27 -11.64
N SER A 125 -8.11 1.67 -11.90
CA SER A 125 -7.56 1.61 -13.24
C SER A 125 -7.25 0.16 -13.64
N ASP A 126 -6.89 -0.03 -14.90
CA ASP A 126 -6.30 -1.28 -15.34
C ASP A 126 -5.05 -1.63 -14.51
N SER A 127 -4.83 -2.94 -14.34
CA SER A 127 -3.65 -3.46 -13.67
C SER A 127 -2.50 -3.56 -14.65
N PHE A 128 -1.33 -3.07 -14.24
CA PHE A 128 -0.10 -3.18 -14.99
C PHE A 128 0.81 -4.20 -14.32
N SER A 129 1.50 -4.99 -15.12
CA SER A 129 2.41 -6.01 -14.63
C SER A 129 3.65 -6.02 -15.50
N GLY A 130 4.80 -6.01 -14.86
CA GLY A 130 6.09 -6.08 -15.53
C GLY A 130 7.11 -6.71 -14.61
N ALA A 131 8.15 -7.29 -15.19
CA ALA A 131 9.23 -7.87 -14.42
C ALA A 131 10.26 -6.80 -14.05
N LEU A 132 10.70 -6.83 -12.80
CA LEU A 132 11.96 -6.24 -12.41
C LEU A 132 13.09 -7.06 -13.05
N TRP A 133 14.14 -6.38 -13.51
CA TRP A 133 15.35 -7.01 -14.08
C TRP A 133 15.24 -7.64 -15.48
N MET A 134 14.17 -7.36 -16.21
CA MET A 134 14.16 -7.63 -17.65
C MET A 134 14.83 -6.47 -18.40
N GLU A 135 15.83 -6.77 -19.23
CA GLU A 135 16.51 -5.78 -20.08
C GLU A 135 15.73 -5.46 -21.37
N TYR A 136 14.85 -6.37 -21.79
CA TYR A 136 14.07 -6.24 -23.02
C TYR A 136 12.71 -6.92 -22.87
N ASN A 137 11.71 -6.40 -23.57
CA ASN A 137 10.39 -7.04 -23.66
C ASN A 137 10.51 -8.34 -24.47
N ASN A 138 9.81 -9.38 -24.02
CA ASN A 138 9.60 -10.61 -24.78
C ASN A 138 8.16 -11.04 -24.56
N GLU A 139 7.26 -10.59 -25.43
CA GLU A 139 5.82 -10.79 -25.28
C GLU A 139 5.49 -12.26 -24.95
N PRO A 140 4.64 -12.52 -23.93
CA PRO A 140 3.78 -11.55 -23.24
C PRO A 140 4.44 -10.82 -22.06
N TYR A 141 5.74 -11.01 -21.82
CA TYR A 141 6.44 -10.41 -20.69
C TYR A 141 7.07 -9.08 -21.07
N VAL A 142 6.75 -8.03 -20.32
CA VAL A 142 7.31 -6.70 -20.50
C VAL A 142 8.16 -6.30 -19.31
N THR A 143 9.14 -5.44 -19.55
CA THR A 143 9.88 -4.78 -18.47
C THR A 143 8.93 -3.88 -17.69
N LEU A 144 9.20 -3.72 -16.39
CA LEU A 144 8.40 -2.81 -15.58
C LEU A 144 8.52 -1.34 -16.03
N GLU A 145 9.68 -0.94 -16.55
CA GLU A 145 9.89 0.37 -17.18
C GLU A 145 8.93 0.59 -18.37
N HIS A 146 8.82 -0.40 -19.26
CA HIS A 146 7.91 -0.32 -20.39
C HIS A 146 6.44 -0.20 -19.93
N ALA A 147 6.02 -1.00 -18.96
CA ALA A 147 4.67 -0.95 -18.41
C ALA A 147 4.33 0.44 -17.81
N PHE A 148 5.32 1.16 -17.26
CA PHE A 148 5.11 2.52 -16.77
C PHE A 148 5.09 3.59 -17.85
N HIS A 149 5.91 3.45 -18.89
CA HIS A 149 5.88 4.37 -20.03
C HIS A 149 4.52 4.36 -20.72
N GLU A 150 3.92 3.19 -20.92
CA GLU A 150 2.56 3.09 -21.48
C GLU A 150 1.50 3.80 -20.63
N LEU A 151 1.72 3.95 -19.31
CA LEU A 151 0.77 4.58 -18.40
C LEU A 151 0.91 6.10 -18.32
N PHE A 152 2.14 6.61 -18.24
CA PHE A 152 2.39 8.02 -17.94
C PHE A 152 2.69 8.88 -19.17
N ASP A 153 3.04 8.27 -20.29
CA ASP A 153 3.33 8.97 -21.54
C ASP A 153 2.22 8.83 -22.61
N ALA A 154 1.08 8.23 -22.25
CA ALA A 154 -0.11 8.10 -23.10
C ALA A 154 -1.05 9.31 -23.04
#